data_AF-A0A4Q4BW44-F1
#
_entry.id   AF-A0A4Q4BW44-F1
#
_cell.length_a   1.000
_cell.length_b   1.000
_cell.length_c   1.000
_cell.angle_alpha   90.00
_cell.angle_beta   90.00
_cell.angle_gamma   90.00
#
_symmetry.space_group_name_H-M   'P 1'
#
loop_
_entity.id
_entity.type
_entity.pdbx_description
1 polymer ?
#
loop_
_entity_poly.entity_id
_entity_poly.type
_entity_poly.pdbx_seq_one_letter_code
_entity_poly.pdbx_strand_id
1 'polypeptide(L)'
;MAFPRLDRDPDIEGRIRRRRRIRNVLIGAVLAVTVIAGVQTWRNVTHEKSTAHVATKTVTVISAERKGDDVHVRARLDAPSPAGTSHELEGVVPASTWNLTKVLWACYPPSDPDRGELRTPLDPDCTNFVTNLD
;
A
#
# COMPACT_ATOMS: atom_id res chain seq x y z
N MET A 1 -76.32 12.63 -32.52
CA MET A 1 -75.66 11.91 -31.41
C MET A 1 -74.23 12.38 -31.32
N ALA A 2 -73.85 13.02 -30.21
CA ALA A 2 -72.49 13.53 -29.99
C ALA A 2 -71.84 12.70 -28.88
N PHE A 3 -70.65 12.16 -29.15
CA PHE A 3 -69.85 11.47 -28.14
C PHE A 3 -69.23 12.50 -27.19
N PRO A 4 -69.32 12.31 -25.86
CA PRO A 4 -68.61 13.19 -24.94
C PRO A 4 -67.11 12.99 -25.14
N ARG A 5 -66.39 14.10 -25.36
CA ARG A 5 -64.93 14.10 -25.36
C ARG A 5 -64.46 13.77 -23.95
N LEU A 6 -63.60 12.75 -23.81
CA LEU A 6 -62.82 12.57 -22.60
C LEU A 6 -61.95 13.82 -22.41
N ASP A 7 -62.33 14.69 -21.48
CA ASP A 7 -61.45 15.75 -21.02
C ASP A 7 -60.22 15.09 -20.39
N ARG A 8 -59.08 15.33 -21.01
CA ARG A 8 -57.78 14.81 -20.61
C ARG A 8 -57.38 15.54 -19.34
N ASP A 9 -57.62 14.89 -18.20
CA ASP A 9 -57.38 15.44 -16.87
C ASP A 9 -55.89 15.86 -16.70
N PRO A 10 -55.59 17.18 -16.68
CA PRO A 10 -54.22 17.68 -16.63
C PRO A 10 -53.48 17.29 -15.33
N ASP A 11 -54.22 16.93 -14.27
CA ASP A 11 -53.66 16.47 -13.00
C ASP A 11 -53.05 15.05 -13.06
N ILE A 12 -53.48 14.24 -14.03
CA ILE A 12 -52.92 12.90 -14.27
C ILE A 12 -51.62 13.01 -15.09
N GLU A 13 -51.62 13.86 -16.12
CA GLU A 13 -50.47 14.10 -16.98
C GLU A 13 -49.28 14.72 -16.20
N GLY A 14 -49.57 15.63 -15.26
CA GLY A 14 -48.59 16.21 -14.35
C GLY A 14 -47.96 15.19 -13.39
N ARG A 15 -48.77 14.30 -12.80
CA ARG A 15 -48.30 13.22 -11.90
C ARG A 15 -47.40 12.22 -12.62
N ILE A 16 -47.72 11.86 -13.86
CA ILE A 16 -46.91 10.92 -14.65
C ILE A 16 -45.55 11.51 -15.03
N ARG A 17 -45.51 12.79 -15.43
CA ARG A 17 -44.25 13.50 -15.73
C ARG A 17 -43.34 13.61 -14.50
N ARG A 18 -43.92 13.90 -13.32
CA ARG A 18 -43.17 14.00 -12.06
C ARG A 18 -42.56 12.66 -11.66
N ARG A 19 -43.33 11.56 -11.77
CA ARG A 19 -42.83 10.20 -11.50
C ARG A 19 -41.70 9.78 -12.47
N ARG A 20 -41.81 10.12 -13.77
CA ARG A 20 -40.73 9.86 -14.73
C ARG A 20 -39.44 10.64 -14.41
N ARG A 21 -39.55 11.91 -14.02
CA ARG A 21 -38.37 12.71 -13.58
C ARG A 21 -37.71 12.10 -12.36
N ILE A 22 -38.48 11.75 -11.32
CA ILE A 22 -37.94 11.15 -10.10
C ILE A 22 -37.24 9.83 -10.43
N ARG A 23 -37.85 8.98 -11.26
CA ARG A 23 -37.24 7.70 -11.67
C ARG A 23 -35.92 7.89 -12.41
N ASN A 24 -35.84 8.86 -13.33
CA ASN A 24 -34.62 9.13 -14.07
C ASN A 24 -33.50 9.69 -13.17
N VAL A 25 -33.85 10.53 -12.19
CA VAL A 25 -32.91 11.04 -11.19
C VAL A 25 -32.39 9.90 -10.31
N LEU A 26 -33.27 8.98 -9.87
CA LEU A 26 -32.86 7.82 -9.08
C LEU A 26 -31.94 6.88 -9.86
N ILE A 27 -32.24 6.59 -11.13
CA ILE A 27 -31.38 5.77 -11.98
C ILE A 27 -30.01 6.42 -12.16
N GLY A 28 -29.97 7.74 -12.42
CA GLY A 28 -28.72 8.48 -12.54
C GLY A 28 -27.89 8.46 -11.25
N ALA A 29 -28.53 8.62 -10.10
CA ALA A 29 -27.87 8.56 -8.80
C ALA A 29 -27.28 7.17 -8.51
N VAL A 30 -28.02 6.10 -8.80
CA VAL A 30 -27.52 4.72 -8.63
C VAL A 30 -26.31 4.46 -9.53
N LEU A 31 -26.38 4.87 -10.80
CA LEU A 31 -25.25 4.75 -11.71
C LEU A 31 -24.01 5.51 -11.20
N ALA A 32 -24.18 6.74 -10.73
CA ALA A 32 -23.09 7.52 -10.15
C ALA A 32 -22.45 6.83 -8.94
N VAL A 33 -23.25 6.30 -8.01
CA VAL A 33 -22.75 5.55 -6.85
C VAL A 33 -21.99 4.31 -7.27
N THR A 34 -22.49 3.53 -8.25
CA THR A 34 -21.79 2.34 -8.74
C THR A 34 -20.45 2.66 -9.40
N VAL A 35 -20.36 3.76 -10.14
CA VAL A 35 -19.10 4.20 -10.76
C VAL A 35 -18.12 4.67 -9.69
N ILE A 36 -18.56 5.45 -8.71
CA ILE A 36 -17.70 5.93 -7.61
C ILE A 36 -17.19 4.74 -6.80
N ALA A 37 -18.06 3.80 -6.43
CA ALA A 37 -17.68 2.59 -5.71
C ALA A 37 -16.67 1.79 -6.53
N GLY A 38 -16.92 1.55 -7.82
CA GLY A 38 -15.99 0.84 -8.70
C GLY A 38 -14.63 1.51 -8.82
N VAL A 39 -14.58 2.84 -8.95
CA VAL A 39 -13.33 3.61 -8.98
C VAL A 39 -12.59 3.54 -7.64
N GLN A 40 -13.31 3.60 -6.52
CA GLN A 40 -12.71 3.47 -5.18
C GLN A 40 -12.14 2.07 -4.97
N THR A 41 -12.89 1.01 -5.33
CA THR A 41 -12.40 -0.36 -5.23
C THR A 41 -11.19 -0.57 -6.13
N TRP A 42 -11.22 -0.05 -7.36
CA TRP A 42 -10.09 -0.14 -8.28
C TRP A 42 -8.87 0.61 -7.76
N ARG A 43 -9.04 1.81 -7.21
CA ARG A 43 -7.95 2.54 -6.54
C ARG A 43 -7.38 1.75 -5.37
N ASN A 44 -8.20 1.17 -4.49
CA ASN A 44 -7.71 0.39 -3.36
C ASN A 44 -6.92 -0.85 -3.81
N VAL A 45 -7.41 -1.56 -4.83
CA VAL A 45 -6.72 -2.77 -5.37
C VAL A 45 -5.44 -2.41 -6.13
N THR A 46 -5.41 -1.27 -6.83
CA THR A 46 -4.24 -0.83 -7.61
C THR A 46 -3.20 -0.08 -6.77
N HIS A 47 -3.59 0.56 -5.67
CA HIS A 47 -2.65 1.21 -4.74
C HIS A 47 -1.87 0.22 -3.86
N GLU A 48 -2.23 -1.07 -3.87
CA GLU A 48 -1.60 -2.09 -3.02
C GLU A 48 -0.23 -2.59 -3.51
N LYS A 49 0.39 -1.93 -4.49
CA LYS A 49 1.80 -2.17 -4.85
C LYS A 49 2.53 -0.87 -5.12
N SER A 50 2.52 0.02 -4.14
CA SER A 50 3.62 0.98 -4.04
C SER A 50 4.88 0.16 -3.77
N THR A 51 5.64 -0.15 -4.82
CA THR A 51 7.02 -0.60 -4.69
C THR A 51 7.76 0.49 -3.92
N ALA A 52 7.81 0.35 -2.59
CA ALA A 52 8.58 1.25 -1.75
C ALA A 52 10.00 1.20 -2.32
N HIS A 53 10.49 2.34 -2.83
CA HIS A 53 11.84 2.42 -3.35
C HIS A 53 12.78 1.96 -2.23
N VAL A 54 13.40 0.79 -2.41
CA VAL A 54 14.33 0.24 -1.43
C VAL A 54 15.72 0.76 -1.77
N ALA A 55 16.38 1.38 -0.80
CA ALA A 55 17.80 1.68 -0.89
C ALA A 55 18.60 0.53 -0.24
N THR A 56 19.78 0.29 -0.77
CA THR A 56 20.73 -0.70 -0.23
C THR A 56 22.03 0.00 0.13
N LYS A 57 22.54 -0.25 1.33
CA LYS A 57 23.82 0.31 1.79
C LYS A 57 24.55 -0.66 2.70
N THR A 58 25.87 -0.72 2.60
CA THR A 58 26.72 -1.46 3.54
C THR A 58 26.60 -0.85 4.94
N VAL A 59 26.44 -1.71 5.95
CA VAL A 59 26.37 -1.29 7.36
C VAL A 59 27.70 -1.49 8.08
N THR A 60 27.87 -0.77 9.18
CA THR A 60 29.00 -0.96 10.10
C THR A 60 28.55 -1.88 11.24
N VAL A 61 29.15 -3.06 11.37
CA VAL A 61 28.79 -3.99 12.44
C VAL A 61 29.26 -3.46 13.79
N ILE A 62 28.33 -3.37 14.75
CA ILE A 62 28.60 -2.94 16.13
C ILE A 62 28.92 -4.16 16.98
N SER A 63 28.09 -5.20 16.91
CA SER A 63 28.29 -6.46 17.61
C SER A 63 27.77 -7.64 16.81
N ALA A 64 28.40 -8.80 16.99
CA ALA A 64 27.96 -10.06 16.39
C ALA A 64 28.16 -11.18 17.42
N GLU A 65 27.08 -11.88 17.77
CA GLU A 65 27.09 -12.96 18.76
C GLU A 65 26.56 -14.24 18.10
N ARG A 66 27.36 -15.31 18.11
CA ARG A 66 26.92 -16.61 17.60
C ARG A 66 26.03 -17.30 18.63
N LYS A 67 24.86 -17.77 18.20
CA LYS A 67 23.93 -18.61 18.97
C LYS A 67 23.52 -19.80 18.12
N GLY A 68 24.13 -20.96 18.40
CA GLY A 68 23.93 -22.17 17.59
C GLY A 68 24.42 -21.97 16.15
N ASP A 69 23.53 -22.24 15.19
CA ASP A 69 23.79 -22.12 13.76
C ASP A 69 23.57 -20.71 13.20
N ASP A 70 23.18 -19.76 14.05
CA ASP A 70 22.89 -18.38 13.69
C ASP A 70 23.85 -17.39 14.37
N VAL A 71 23.95 -16.20 13.79
CA VAL A 71 24.69 -15.06 14.32
C VAL A 71 23.71 -13.89 14.45
N HIS A 72 23.51 -13.45 15.68
CA HIS A 72 22.78 -12.23 15.99
C HIS A 72 23.70 -11.04 15.79
N VAL A 73 23.31 -10.10 14.95
CA VAL A 73 24.14 -8.95 14.60
C VAL A 73 23.40 -7.67 14.92
N ARG A 74 24.09 -6.73 15.56
CA ARG A 74 23.68 -5.32 15.68
C ARG A 74 24.59 -4.51 14.79
N ALA A 75 24.03 -3.68 13.92
CA ALA A 75 24.79 -2.90 12.96
C ALA A 75 24.25 -1.49 12.82
N ARG A 76 25.15 -0.57 12.46
CA ARG A 76 24.88 0.83 12.23
C ARG A 76 24.67 1.09 10.74
N LEU A 77 23.52 1.65 10.40
CA LEU A 77 23.20 2.20 9.11
C LEU A 77 23.33 3.72 9.16
N ASP A 78 24.31 4.28 8.45
CA ASP A 78 24.41 5.72 8.27
C ASP A 78 23.58 6.15 7.04
N ALA A 79 22.30 6.40 7.26
CA ALA A 79 21.37 6.86 6.23
C ALA A 79 20.68 8.17 6.70
N PRO A 80 20.64 9.21 5.87
CA PRO A 80 19.97 10.46 6.24
C PRO A 80 18.44 10.27 6.21
N SER A 81 17.78 10.71 7.28
CA SER A 81 16.33 10.82 7.41
C SER A 81 15.95 12.09 8.19
N PRO A 82 14.67 12.49 8.23
CA PRO A 82 14.23 13.61 9.07
C PRO A 82 14.49 13.39 10.57
N ALA A 83 14.57 12.14 11.03
CA ALA A 83 14.78 11.78 12.43
C ALA A 83 16.27 11.73 12.84
N GLY A 84 17.19 11.57 11.89
CA GLY A 84 18.62 11.45 12.18
C GLY A 84 19.45 11.04 10.97
N THR A 85 20.76 10.85 11.18
CA THR A 85 21.71 10.44 10.12
C THR A 85 22.27 9.03 10.34
N SER A 86 21.90 8.39 11.45
CA SER A 86 22.43 7.10 11.84
C SER A 86 21.40 6.30 12.61
N HIS A 87 21.25 5.04 12.24
CA HIS A 87 20.17 4.15 12.63
C HIS A 87 20.78 2.80 13.05
N GLU A 88 20.32 2.22 14.16
CA GLU A 88 20.77 0.91 14.62
C GLU A 88 19.77 -0.15 14.15
N LEU A 89 20.28 -1.17 13.46
CA LEU A 89 19.52 -2.30 12.97
C LEU A 89 19.98 -3.59 13.65
N GLU A 90 19.04 -4.47 13.94
CA GLU A 90 19.30 -5.78 14.50
C GLU A 90 18.80 -6.85 13.53
N GLY A 91 19.54 -7.95 13.43
CA GLY A 91 19.20 -9.03 12.52
C GLY A 91 19.86 -10.34 12.89
N VAL A 92 19.36 -11.42 12.31
CA VAL A 92 19.88 -12.78 12.48
C VAL A 92 20.34 -13.28 11.13
N VAL A 93 21.57 -13.78 11.07
CA VAL A 93 22.19 -14.27 9.84
C VAL A 93 22.73 -15.67 10.09
N PRO A 94 22.53 -16.63 9.16
CA PRO A 94 23.11 -17.96 9.30
C PRO A 94 24.63 -17.90 9.46
N ALA A 95 25.18 -18.64 10.42
CA ALA A 95 26.62 -18.65 10.72
C ALA A 95 27.46 -19.11 9.54
N SER A 96 26.93 -20.01 8.70
CA SER A 96 27.54 -20.45 7.44
C SER A 96 27.78 -19.27 6.50
N THR A 97 26.79 -18.40 6.33
CA THR A 97 26.85 -17.23 5.46
C THR A 97 27.72 -16.11 6.06
N TRP A 98 27.58 -15.87 7.36
CA TRP A 98 28.38 -14.88 8.09
C TRP A 98 29.89 -15.13 7.96
N ASN A 99 30.33 -16.39 8.05
CA ASN A 99 31.75 -16.73 7.97
C ASN A 99 32.36 -16.47 6.59
N LEU A 100 31.54 -16.46 5.52
CA LEU A 100 32.01 -16.26 4.14
C LEU A 100 32.23 -14.79 3.82
N THR A 101 31.28 -13.93 4.16
CA THR A 101 31.34 -12.51 3.76
C THR A 101 31.85 -11.61 4.88
N LYS A 102 31.44 -11.84 6.13
CA LYS A 102 31.58 -10.92 7.28
C LYS A 102 31.13 -9.47 6.98
N VAL A 103 30.35 -9.30 5.92
CA VAL A 103 29.83 -8.03 5.43
C VAL A 103 28.33 -8.17 5.37
N LEU A 104 27.64 -7.13 5.82
CA LEU A 104 26.19 -7.01 5.77
C LEU A 104 25.79 -5.74 5.04
N TRP A 105 24.67 -5.83 4.35
CA TRP A 105 23.95 -4.72 3.77
C TRP A 105 22.66 -4.50 4.55
N ALA A 106 22.25 -3.24 4.68
CA ALA A 106 20.89 -2.91 5.03
C ALA A 106 20.12 -2.63 3.75
N CYS A 107 18.94 -3.22 3.67
CA CYS A 107 17.92 -2.81 2.73
C CYS A 107 16.91 -2.00 3.55
N TYR A 108 16.52 -0.82 3.09
CA TYR A 108 15.69 0.08 3.89
C TYR A 108 14.87 1.03 3.03
N PRO A 109 13.70 1.50 3.50
CA PRO A 109 12.99 2.59 2.86
C PRO A 109 13.69 3.94 3.15
N PRO A 110 14.06 4.75 2.14
CA PRO A 110 14.75 6.03 2.34
C PRO A 110 14.02 7.02 3.23
N SER A 111 12.68 6.94 3.28
CA SER A 111 11.86 7.79 4.15
C SER A 111 11.90 7.37 5.62
N ASP A 112 12.28 6.12 5.90
CA ASP A 112 12.24 5.53 7.24
C ASP A 112 13.34 4.44 7.41
N PRO A 113 14.61 4.84 7.58
CA PRO A 113 15.72 3.89 7.64
C PRO A 113 15.71 2.97 8.86
N ASP A 114 14.96 3.29 9.92
CA ASP A 114 14.83 2.46 11.13
C ASP A 114 14.10 1.15 10.85
N ARG A 115 13.32 1.09 9.77
CA ARG A 115 12.65 -0.13 9.30
C ARG A 115 13.52 -1.00 8.40
N GLY A 116 14.82 -0.74 8.34
CA GLY A 116 15.75 -1.51 7.53
C GLY A 116 15.90 -2.96 8.00
N GLU A 117 16.23 -3.85 7.07
CA GLU A 117 16.57 -5.24 7.35
C GLU A 117 18.03 -5.51 7.01
N LEU A 118 18.72 -6.26 7.87
CA LEU A 118 20.07 -6.72 7.62
C LEU A 118 20.07 -7.96 6.72
N ARG A 119 20.86 -7.89 5.66
CA ARG A 119 21.00 -8.94 4.64
C ARG A 119 22.47 -9.18 4.35
N THR A 120 22.78 -10.35 3.83
CA THR A 120 24.12 -10.64 3.34
C THR A 120 24.22 -10.24 1.86
N PRO A 121 25.41 -9.87 1.35
CA PRO A 121 25.60 -9.58 -0.08
C PRO A 121 25.27 -10.75 -1.03
N LEU A 122 25.13 -11.96 -0.49
CA LEU A 122 24.76 -13.17 -1.23
C LEU A 122 23.24 -13.34 -1.34
N ASP A 123 22.46 -12.55 -0.60
CA ASP A 123 21.00 -12.54 -0.67
C ASP A 123 20.57 -11.54 -1.77
N PRO A 124 20.00 -12.01 -2.89
CA PRO A 124 19.60 -11.14 -3.99
C PRO A 124 18.32 -10.35 -3.70
N ASP A 125 17.59 -10.67 -2.63
CA ASP A 125 16.25 -10.13 -2.38
C ASP A 125 16.30 -8.86 -1.52
N CYS A 126 16.62 -7.74 -2.17
CA CYS A 126 16.38 -6.39 -1.65
C CYS A 126 15.38 -5.64 -2.52
N THR A 127 14.23 -6.26 -2.76
CA THR A 127 13.29 -5.79 -3.78
C THR A 127 11.97 -5.26 -3.22
N ASN A 128 11.54 -5.63 -2.00
CA ASN A 128 10.26 -5.15 -1.46
C ASN A 128 10.25 -5.05 0.07
N PHE A 129 9.91 -3.87 0.59
CA PHE A 129 9.35 -3.74 1.95
C PHE A 129 7.84 -3.90 1.85
N VAL A 130 7.31 -5.03 2.33
CA VAL A 130 5.86 -5.14 2.53
C VAL A 130 5.53 -4.33 3.77
N THR A 131 5.00 -3.13 3.57
CA THR A 131 4.32 -2.40 4.65
C THR A 131 3.00 -3.11 4.92
N ASN A 132 3.02 -4.19 5.70
CA ASN A 132 1.81 -4.62 6.42
C ASN A 132 1.59 -3.58 7.51
N LEU A 133 0.92 -2.49 7.14
CA LEU A 133 0.23 -1.63 8.08
C LEU A 133 -1.14 -2.26 8.28
N ASP A 134 -1.27 -3.08 9.33
CA ASP A 134 -2.57 -3.42 9.92
C ASP A 134 -3.25 -2.16 10.50
#